data_AF-A0A8T2MNT1-F1
#
_entry.id   AF-A0A8T2MNT1-F1
#
_cell.length_a   1.000
_cell.length_b   1.000
_cell.length_c   1.000
_cell.angle_alpha   90.00
_cell.angle_beta   90.00
_cell.angle_gamma   90.00
#
_symmetry.space_group_name_H-M   'P 1'
#
loop_
_entity.id
_entity.type
_entity.pdbx_description
1 polymer ?
#
loop_
_entity_poly.entity_id
_entity_poly.type
_entity_poly.pdbx_seq_one_letter_code
_entity_poly.pdbx_strand_id
1 'polypeptide(L)' 'MRVKLTTRVALNVNDPSVSEAILQRAKEGLVEQRIQGNFSLKWREQPDGNIFHLEDEEEEEEEEGREQQCSELHENPGS' A
#
# COMPACT_ATOMS: atom_id res chain seq x y z
N MET A 1 -1.71 -4.00 6.33
CA MET A 1 -0.33 -3.51 6.13
C MET A 1 -0.24 -2.97 4.72
N ARG A 2 0.26 -1.74 4.57
CA ARG A 2 0.59 -1.15 3.26
C ARG A 2 2.12 -1.14 3.15
N VAL A 3 2.64 -1.33 1.95
CA VAL A 3 4.08 -1.29 1.66
C VAL A 3 4.29 -0.21 0.62
N LYS A 4 5.16 0.76 0.91
CA LYS A 4 5.63 1.75 -0.05
C LYS A 4 7.00 1.33 -0.57
N LEU A 5 7.20 1.42 -1.89
CA LEU A 5 8.45 1.06 -2.54
C LEU A 5 9.03 2.29 -3.23
N THR A 6 10.23 2.69 -2.84
CA THR A 6 10.97 3.75 -3.53
C THR A 6 12.04 3.10 -4.41
N THR A 7 11.95 3.32 -5.72
CA THR A 7 12.89 2.79 -6.71
C THR A 7 13.67 3.92 -7.38
N ARG A 8 14.95 3.69 -7.68
CA ARG A 8 15.82 4.65 -8.39
C ARG A 8 15.69 4.55 -9.92
N VAL A 9 14.96 3.55 -10.40
CA VAL A 9 14.75 3.27 -11.82
C VAL A 9 13.27 3.09 -12.10
N ALA A 10 12.82 3.46 -13.29
CA ALA A 10 11.46 3.20 -13.73
C ALA A 10 11.28 1.68 -13.92
N LEU A 11 10.73 1.01 -12.90
CA LEU A 11 10.44 -0.41 -12.91
C LEU A 11 8.95 -0.60 -13.15
N ASN A 12 8.57 -1.52 -14.04
CA ASN A 12 7.18 -1.93 -14.15
C ASN A 12 6.81 -2.81 -12.95
N VAL A 13 6.30 -2.19 -11.90
CA VAL A 13 5.95 -2.86 -10.63
C VAL A 13 4.72 -3.77 -10.76
N ASN A 14 3.91 -3.59 -11.80
CA ASN A 14 2.76 -4.44 -12.11
C ASN A 14 3.13 -5.63 -13.02
N ASP A 15 4.40 -5.83 -13.35
CA ASP A 15 4.86 -7.08 -13.96
C ASP A 15 4.72 -8.24 -12.95
N PRO A 16 4.11 -9.38 -13.33
CA PRO A 16 3.93 -10.52 -12.43
C PRO A 16 5.22 -11.00 -11.79
N SER A 17 6.32 -11.04 -12.55
CA SER A 17 7.63 -11.51 -12.07
C SER A 17 8.22 -10.53 -11.05
N VAL A 18 8.03 -9.24 -11.26
CA VAL A 18 8.49 -8.19 -10.33
C VAL A 18 7.71 -8.28 -9.02
N SER A 19 6.39 -8.34 -9.07
CA SER A 19 5.55 -8.43 -7.88
C SER A 19 5.84 -9.71 -7.08
N GLU A 20 6.09 -10.84 -7.74
CA GLU A 20 6.47 -12.09 -7.08
C GLU A 20 7.82 -11.99 -6.38
N ALA A 21 8.83 -11.40 -7.03
CA ALA A 21 10.15 -11.20 -6.45
C ALA A 21 10.11 -10.30 -5.20
N ILE A 22 9.31 -9.23 -5.23
CA ILE A 22 9.11 -8.35 -4.05
C ILE A 22 8.44 -9.13 -2.90
N LEU A 23 7.42 -9.95 -3.22
CA LEU A 23 6.71 -10.74 -2.21
C LEU A 23 7.64 -11.75 -1.54
N GLN A 24 8.52 -12.38 -2.31
CA GLN A 24 9.52 -13.30 -1.80
C GLN A 24 10.53 -12.58 -0.91
N ARG A 25 11.05 -11.43 -1.35
CA ARG A 25 11.96 -10.59 -0.56
C ARG A 25 11.35 -10.18 0.78
N ALA A 26 10.06 -9.81 0.79
CA ALA A 26 9.35 -9.48 2.01
C ALA A 26 9.20 -10.68 2.95
N LYS A 27 8.90 -11.88 2.41
CA LYS A 27 8.85 -13.13 3.19
C LYS A 27 10.20 -13.46 3.83
N GLU A 28 11.29 -13.35 3.08
CA GLU A 28 12.66 -13.55 3.58
C GLU A 28 12.97 -12.60 4.75
N GLY A 29 12.66 -11.31 4.60
CA GLY A 29 12.88 -10.31 5.65
C GLY A 29 12.07 -10.57 6.93
N LEU A 30 10.86 -11.14 6.81
CA LEU A 30 10.05 -11.54 7.98
C LEU A 30 10.69 -12.74 8.71
N VAL A 31 11.23 -13.71 7.97
CA VAL A 31 11.95 -14.86 8.53
C VAL A 31 13.23 -14.40 9.24
N GLU A 32 14.00 -13.49 8.63
CA GLU A 32 15.21 -12.91 9.22
C GLU A 32 14.93 -12.19 10.54
N GLN A 33 13.78 -11.49 10.63
CA GLN A 33 13.31 -10.83 11.86
C GLN A 33 12.79 -11.81 12.93
N ARG A 34 12.92 -13.12 12.71
CA ARG A 34 12.42 -14.19 13.59
C ARG A 34 10.92 -14.10 13.87
N ILE A 35 10.15 -13.54 12.94
CA ILE A 35 8.69 -13.70 12.92
C ILE A 35 8.45 -15.16 12.48
N GLN A 36 8.52 -16.06 13.44
CA GLN A 36 8.31 -17.50 13.24
C GLN A 36 6.83 -17.81 13.49
N GLY A 37 6.10 -18.11 12.43
CA GLY A 37 4.69 -18.50 12.48
C GLY A 37 4.12 -18.74 11.08
N ASN A 38 2.90 -19.28 11.01
CA ASN A 38 2.15 -19.41 9.76
C ASN A 38 1.62 -18.04 9.33
N PHE A 39 2.45 -17.24 8.67
CA PHE A 39 1.98 -16.01 8.01
C PHE A 39 1.77 -16.27 6.52
N SER A 40 0.66 -15.75 5.99
CA SER A 40 0.38 -15.75 4.56
C SER A 40 0.56 -14.33 4.04
N LEU A 41 1.53 -14.14 3.15
CA LEU A 41 1.68 -12.91 2.38
C LEU A 41 1.09 -13.14 1.00
N LYS A 42 0.12 -12.30 0.64
CA LYS A 42 -0.48 -12.22 -0.69
C LYS A 42 -0.66 -10.77 -1.09
N TRP A 43 -0.57 -10.50 -2.37
CA TRP A 43 -0.98 -9.23 -2.92
C TRP A 43 -2.49 -9.05 -2.79
N ARG A 44 -2.91 -7.80 -2.60
CA ARG A 44 -4.30 -7.41 -2.69
C ARG A 44 -4.45 -6.60 -3.95
N GLU A 45 -5.24 -7.13 -4.89
CA GLU A 45 -5.66 -6.43 -6.08
C GLU A 45 -6.64 -5.31 -5.68
N GLN A 46 -6.40 -4.11 -6.19
CA GLN A 46 -7.30 -2.98 -6.07
C GLN A 46 -8.45 -3.11 -7.10
N PRO A 47 -9.54 -2.32 -6.97
CA PRO A 47 -10.68 -2.40 -7.88
C PRO A 47 -10.33 -2.14 -9.36
N ASP A 48 -9.20 -1.51 -9.63
CA ASP A 48 -8.69 -1.22 -10.98
C ASP A 48 -7.89 -2.37 -11.58
N GLY A 49 -7.67 -3.46 -10.83
CA GLY A 49 -6.91 -4.63 -11.24
C GLY A 49 -5.40 -4.54 -10.95
N ASN A 50 -4.92 -3.42 -10.40
CA ASN A 50 -3.49 -3.25 -10.09
C ASN A 50 -3.18 -3.60 -8.64
N ILE A 51 -1.93 -3.98 -8.39
CA ILE A 51 -1.41 -4.24 -7.04
C ILE A 51 -0.65 -3.01 -6.54
N PHE A 52 0.11 -2.37 -7.43
CA PHE A 52 0.92 -1.22 -7.13
C PHE A 52 0.49 -0.02 -7.95
N HIS A 53 0.47 1.13 -7.28
CA HIS A 53 0.24 2.44 -7.87
C HIS A 53 1.50 3.25 -7.67
N LEU A 54 1.88 3.98 -8.70
CA LEU A 54 2.91 4.99 -8.57
C LEU A 54 2.27 6.15 -7.81
N GLU A 55 2.96 6.60 -6.76
CA GLU A 55 2.52 7.74 -5.97
C GLU A 55 2.93 8.97 -6.79
N ASP A 56 2.01 9.50 -7.59
CA ASP A 56 2.19 10.76 -8.30
C ASP A 56 1.98 11.91 -7.30
N GLU A 57 2.80 12.96 -7.37
CA GLU A 57 2.77 14.10 -6.41
C GLU A 57 1.40 14.80 -6.31
N GLU A 58 0.50 14.60 -7.27
CA GLU A 58 -0.85 15.17 -7.29
C GLU A 58 -1.87 14.43 -6.38
N GLU A 59 -1.64 13.15 -6.03
CA GLU A 59 -2.57 12.36 -5.20
C GLU A 59 -2.43 12.61 -3.69
N GLU A 60 -1.30 13.20 -3.24
CA GLU A 60 -1.12 13.55 -1.82
C GLU A 60 -2.10 14.64 -1.36
N GLU A 61 -2.50 15.56 -2.25
CA GLU A 61 -3.44 16.64 -1.93
C GLU A 61 -4.90 16.14 -1.81
N GLU A 62 -5.30 15.07 -2.52
CA GLU A 62 -6.66 14.53 -2.45
C GLU A 62 -6.92 13.63 -1.21
N GLU A 63 -5.92 12.87 -0.72
CA GLU A 63 -6.09 12.11 0.54
C GLU A 63 -6.19 13.03 1.76
N GLU A 64 -5.46 14.15 1.79
CA GLU A 64 -5.56 15.14 2.88
C GLU A 64 -6.97 15.76 2.95
N GLY A 65 -7.55 16.08 1.78
CA GLY A 65 -8.93 16.58 1.69
C GLY A 65 -9.99 15.56 2.15
N ARG A 66 -9.77 14.26 1.89
CA ARG A 66 -10.69 13.18 2.32
C ARG A 66 -10.64 12.90 3.82
N GLU A 67 -9.48 13.00 4.46
CA GLU A 67 -9.37 12.89 5.93
C GLU A 67 -10.00 14.10 6.64
N GLN A 68 -9.88 15.29 6.06
CA GLN A 68 -10.51 16.51 6.59
C GLN A 68 -12.05 16.45 6.48
N GLN A 69 -12.59 15.88 5.40
CA GLN A 69 -14.04 15.74 5.22
C GLN A 69 -14.70 14.71 6.16
N CYS A 70 -13.98 13.67 6.61
CA CYS A 70 -14.49 12.70 7.59
C CYS A 70 -14.53 13.24 9.03
N SER A 71 -13.70 14.24 9.36
CA SER A 71 -13.66 14.84 10.71
C SER A 71 -14.70 15.96 10.92
N GLU A 72 -15.15 16.62 9.85
CA GLU A 72 -16.14 17.72 9.93
C GLU A 72 -17.59 17.21 10.13
N LEU A 73 -17.88 15.93 9.88
CA LEU A 73 -19.23 15.36 10.06
C LEU A 73 -19.59 15.00 11.51
N HIS A 74 -18.71 15.22 12.51
CA HIS A 74 -18.96 14.85 13.91
C HIS A 74 -19.49 15.98 14.81
N GLU A 75 -19.49 17.23 14.37
CA GLU A 75 -19.89 18.37 15.23
C GLU A 75 -21.29 18.88 14.84
N ASN A 76 -22.34 18.11 15.14
CA ASN A 76 -23.70 18.64 15.28
C ASN A 76 -24.34 18.09 16.56
N PRO A 77 -24.35 18.86 17.66
CA PRO A 77 -25.50 18.97 18.52
C PRO A 77 -26.33 20.15 17.98
N GLY A 78 -27.53 20.00 17.44
CA GLY A 78 -28.64 19.28 18.04
C GLY A 78 -29.27 20.12 19.17
N SER A 79 -30.24 20.96 18.79
CA SER A 79 -31.18 21.79 19.59
C SER A 79 -30.72 23.18 20.06
#